data_AF-A0A1V1PBF4-F1
#
_entry.id   AF-A0A1V1PBF4-F1
#
_cell.length_a   1.000
_cell.length_b   1.000
_cell.length_c   1.000
_cell.angle_alpha   90.00
_cell.angle_beta   90.00
_cell.angle_gamma   90.00
#
_symmetry.space_group_name_H-M   'P 1'
#
loop_
_entity.id
_entity.type
_entity.pdbx_description
1 polymer ?
#
loop_
_entity_poly.entity_id
_entity_poly.type
_entity_poly.pdbx_seq_one_letter_code
_entity_poly.pdbx_strand_id
1 'polypeptide(L)'
;MSTNNLTDPIIEKERRFESFSGVILAIFAALLAVTNLGGSKFDSDKIIGTNEKTNVYAWYQSKSLKQDMLENQRDLIGIFIKGNYIQQDKLSSLNSMLAPINSRIESYSKEKRELLLGSKAVGKENWVQEKNGEYGKIIGALEWEKTIQRLGQAGGKFDIAVLFLELCLVIGAISLVMHNERLRIIFIAAMITLGLIGMLYGIQGFILAISR
;
A
#
# COMPACT_ATOMS: atom_id res chain seq x y z
N MET A 1 72.81 -8.07 -2.30
CA MET A 1 71.91 -8.04 -3.48
C MET A 1 70.62 -7.39 -3.02
N SER A 2 70.58 -6.06 -3.04
CA SER A 2 69.49 -5.24 -2.50
C SER A 2 68.43 -5.11 -3.59
N THR A 3 67.36 -5.91 -3.52
CA THR A 3 66.19 -5.71 -4.37
C THR A 3 65.45 -4.48 -3.84
N ASN A 4 65.67 -3.35 -4.52
CA ASN A 4 64.97 -2.09 -4.31
C ASN A 4 63.45 -2.33 -4.25
N ASN A 5 62.86 -2.17 -3.07
CA ASN A 5 61.44 -1.93 -2.87
C ASN A 5 61.09 -0.49 -3.29
N LEU A 6 61.28 -0.18 -4.57
CA LEU A 6 60.67 0.99 -5.19
C LEU A 6 59.33 0.54 -5.75
N THR A 7 58.33 0.40 -4.89
CA THR A 7 56.94 0.41 -5.35
C THR A 7 56.71 1.76 -6.02
N ASP A 8 56.55 1.74 -7.34
CA ASP A 8 56.31 2.92 -8.16
C ASP A 8 55.14 3.74 -7.58
N PRO A 9 55.28 5.07 -7.38
CA PRO A 9 54.22 5.91 -6.80
C PRO A 9 52.88 5.82 -7.57
N ILE A 10 52.92 5.40 -8.84
CA ILE A 10 51.75 5.16 -9.70
C ILE A 10 50.93 3.96 -9.20
N ILE A 11 51.59 2.84 -8.88
CA ILE A 11 50.95 1.61 -8.40
C ILE A 11 50.29 1.84 -7.04
N GLU A 12 50.93 2.61 -6.17
CA GLU A 12 50.38 2.93 -4.86
C GLU A 12 49.16 3.86 -4.95
N LYS A 13 49.16 4.82 -5.88
CA LYS A 13 48.02 5.71 -6.17
C LYS A 13 46.81 4.93 -6.70
N GLU A 14 47.03 3.97 -7.59
CA GLU A 14 45.95 3.09 -8.11
C GLU A 14 45.35 2.22 -7.01
N ARG A 15 46.18 1.54 -6.21
CA ARG A 15 45.72 0.70 -5.10
C ARG A 15 44.90 1.48 -4.06
N ARG A 16 45.35 2.70 -3.71
CA ARG A 16 44.62 3.58 -2.78
C ARG A 16 43.26 3.99 -3.34
N PHE A 17 43.19 4.23 -4.64
CA PHE A 17 41.93 4.58 -5.31
C PHE A 17 40.96 3.39 -5.35
N GLU A 18 41.41 2.21 -5.75
CA GLU A 18 40.57 1.01 -5.80
C GLU A 18 39.99 0.69 -4.44
N SER A 19 40.82 0.77 -3.40
CA SER A 19 40.39 0.59 -2.01
C SER A 19 39.35 1.65 -1.60
N PHE A 20 39.58 2.92 -1.92
CA PHE A 20 38.64 4.01 -1.59
C PHE A 20 37.29 3.85 -2.32
N SER A 21 37.31 3.61 -3.62
CA SER A 21 36.10 3.41 -4.43
C SER A 21 35.35 2.13 -4.00
N GLY A 22 36.06 1.06 -3.67
CA GLY A 22 35.49 -0.17 -3.14
C GLY A 22 34.77 0.02 -1.81
N VAL A 23 35.34 0.81 -0.89
CA VAL A 23 34.69 1.15 0.39
C VAL A 23 33.41 1.96 0.16
N ILE A 24 33.43 2.95 -0.73
CA ILE A 24 32.23 3.75 -1.05
C ILE A 24 31.13 2.87 -1.65
N LEU A 25 31.48 1.97 -2.57
CA LEU A 25 30.55 0.99 -3.13
C LEU A 25 29.93 0.10 -2.04
N ALA A 26 30.74 -0.39 -1.10
CA ALA A 26 30.25 -1.20 0.00
C ALA A 26 29.26 -0.43 0.89
N ILE A 27 29.53 0.85 1.16
CA ILE A 27 28.63 1.73 1.93
C ILE A 27 27.30 1.93 1.18
N PHE A 28 27.34 2.27 -0.12
CA PHE A 28 26.12 2.44 -0.90
C PHE A 28 25.34 1.13 -1.08
N ALA A 29 26.02 -0.01 -1.16
CA ALA A 29 25.38 -1.33 -1.21
C ALA A 29 24.65 -1.64 0.11
N ALA A 30 25.24 -1.31 1.25
CA ALA A 30 24.57 -1.43 2.55
C ALA A 30 23.34 -0.51 2.63
N LEU A 31 23.45 0.73 2.17
CA LEU A 31 22.32 1.67 2.11
C LEU A 31 21.19 1.18 1.17
N LEU A 32 21.56 0.60 0.02
CA LEU A 32 20.62 0.00 -0.91
C LEU A 32 19.85 -1.15 -0.26
N ALA A 33 20.55 -2.06 0.44
CA ALA A 33 19.93 -3.16 1.14
C ALA A 33 18.91 -2.69 2.20
N VAL A 34 19.27 -1.68 2.99
CA VAL A 34 18.37 -1.08 4.00
C VAL A 34 17.15 -0.42 3.35
N THR A 35 17.36 0.33 2.27
CA THR A 35 16.29 1.02 1.53
C THR A 35 15.32 0.02 0.90
N ASN A 36 15.84 -1.06 0.31
CA ASN A 36 15.06 -2.13 -0.30
C ASN A 36 14.21 -2.89 0.75
N LEU A 37 14.80 -3.19 1.91
CA LEU A 37 14.05 -3.78 3.03
C LEU A 37 12.89 -2.86 3.48
N GLY A 38 13.16 -1.55 3.57
CA GLY A 38 12.14 -0.54 3.83
C GLY A 38 10.98 -0.60 2.83
N GLY A 39 11.28 -0.50 1.52
CA GLY A 39 10.29 -0.56 0.45
C GLY A 39 9.46 -1.84 0.45
N SER A 40 10.10 -2.99 0.62
CA SER A 40 9.44 -4.31 0.63
C SER A 40 8.35 -4.45 1.71
N LYS A 41 8.53 -3.79 2.86
CA LYS A 41 7.54 -3.76 3.93
C LYS A 41 6.29 -2.97 3.52
N PHE A 42 6.47 -1.83 2.84
CA PHE A 42 5.36 -1.01 2.37
C PHE A 42 4.52 -1.72 1.32
N ASP A 43 5.16 -2.45 0.43
CA ASP A 43 4.45 -3.28 -0.55
C ASP A 43 3.66 -4.39 0.11
N SER A 44 4.24 -5.05 1.12
CA SER A 44 3.55 -6.07 1.91
C SER A 44 2.32 -5.49 2.62
N ASP A 45 2.47 -4.35 3.32
CA ASP A 45 1.37 -3.66 4.00
C ASP A 45 0.28 -3.20 3.01
N LYS A 46 0.67 -2.73 1.82
CA LYS A 46 -0.24 -2.32 0.74
C LYS A 46 -1.05 -3.50 0.21
N ILE A 47 -0.43 -4.67 0.06
CA ILE A 47 -1.12 -5.90 -0.34
C ILE A 47 -2.13 -6.32 0.73
N ILE A 48 -1.73 -6.32 2.01
CA ILE A 48 -2.63 -6.63 3.12
C ILE A 48 -3.83 -5.66 3.12
N GLY A 49 -3.58 -4.36 3.04
CA GLY A 49 -4.64 -3.36 2.99
C GLY A 49 -5.56 -3.52 1.78
N THR A 50 -5.01 -3.86 0.61
CA THR A 50 -5.79 -4.12 -0.61
C THR A 50 -6.67 -5.35 -0.45
N ASN A 51 -6.17 -6.41 0.18
CA ASN A 51 -6.95 -7.60 0.51
C ASN A 51 -8.09 -7.28 1.48
N GLU A 52 -7.81 -6.55 2.56
CA GLU A 52 -8.84 -6.11 3.51
C GLU A 52 -9.91 -5.24 2.84
N LYS A 53 -9.51 -4.27 2.00
CA LYS A 53 -10.44 -3.47 1.20
C LYS A 53 -11.32 -4.34 0.31
N THR A 54 -10.72 -5.32 -0.36
CA THR A 54 -11.42 -6.26 -1.25
C THR A 54 -12.42 -7.10 -0.47
N ASN A 55 -12.05 -7.60 0.71
CA ASN A 55 -12.94 -8.34 1.59
C ASN A 55 -14.14 -7.48 2.03
N VAL A 56 -13.91 -6.23 2.43
CA VAL A 56 -14.97 -5.29 2.81
C VAL A 56 -15.92 -5.02 1.64
N TYR A 57 -15.39 -4.80 0.43
CA TYR A 57 -16.23 -4.65 -0.76
C TYR A 57 -17.01 -5.91 -1.10
N ALA A 58 -16.41 -7.09 -0.98
CA ALA A 58 -17.11 -8.36 -1.21
C ALA A 58 -18.29 -8.52 -0.24
N TRP A 59 -18.11 -8.14 1.02
CA TRP A 59 -19.18 -8.13 2.01
C TRP A 59 -20.26 -7.11 1.66
N TYR A 60 -19.87 -5.89 1.29
CA TYR A 60 -20.80 -4.85 0.85
C TYR A 60 -21.65 -5.31 -0.33
N GLN A 61 -21.02 -5.91 -1.37
CA GLN A 61 -21.73 -6.40 -2.55
C GLN A 61 -22.68 -7.55 -2.19
N SER A 62 -22.27 -8.46 -1.32
CA SER A 62 -23.13 -9.54 -0.83
C SER A 62 -24.34 -9.00 -0.06
N LYS A 63 -24.17 -7.95 0.74
CA LYS A 63 -25.26 -7.29 1.46
C LYS A 63 -26.17 -6.52 0.51
N SER A 64 -25.61 -5.86 -0.51
CA SER A 64 -26.40 -5.19 -1.55
C SER A 64 -27.29 -6.17 -2.29
N LEU A 65 -26.74 -7.30 -2.74
CA LEU A 65 -27.53 -8.31 -3.45
C LEU A 65 -28.69 -8.86 -2.58
N LYS A 66 -28.44 -9.08 -1.28
CA LYS A 66 -29.49 -9.50 -0.33
C LYS A 66 -30.56 -8.43 -0.14
N GLN A 67 -30.17 -7.17 -0.09
CA GLN A 67 -31.09 -6.03 -0.02
C GLN A 67 -31.94 -5.95 -1.29
N ASP A 68 -31.31 -5.98 -2.47
CA ASP A 68 -31.99 -5.89 -3.77
C ASP A 68 -32.99 -7.05 -3.96
N MET A 69 -32.64 -8.25 -3.48
CA MET A 69 -33.56 -9.41 -3.49
C MET A 69 -34.80 -9.16 -2.62
N LEU A 70 -34.63 -8.57 -1.43
CA LEU A 70 -35.74 -8.23 -0.53
C LEU A 70 -36.59 -7.07 -1.07
N GLU A 71 -35.97 -6.07 -1.69
CA GLU A 71 -36.66 -4.98 -2.36
C GLU A 71 -37.53 -5.50 -3.52
N ASN A 72 -36.99 -6.41 -4.33
CA ASN A 72 -37.76 -7.07 -5.39
C ASN A 72 -38.96 -7.86 -4.83
N GLN A 73 -38.78 -8.60 -3.73
CA GLN A 73 -39.89 -9.31 -3.08
C GLN A 73 -40.97 -8.35 -2.57
N ARG A 74 -40.56 -7.26 -1.91
CA ARG A 74 -41.45 -6.20 -1.45
C ARG A 74 -42.23 -5.58 -2.62
N ASP A 75 -41.54 -5.30 -3.71
CA ASP A 75 -42.13 -4.61 -4.88
C ASP A 75 -43.10 -5.52 -5.62
N LEU A 76 -42.80 -6.81 -5.76
CA LEU A 76 -43.73 -7.81 -6.30
C LEU A 76 -45.01 -7.89 -5.44
N ILE A 77 -44.88 -8.00 -4.12
CA ILE A 77 -46.02 -7.97 -3.19
C ILE A 77 -46.80 -6.66 -3.35
N GLY A 78 -46.10 -5.53 -3.47
CA GLY A 78 -46.69 -4.22 -3.70
C GLY A 78 -47.50 -4.14 -5.00
N ILE A 79 -47.01 -4.76 -6.09
CA ILE A 79 -47.73 -4.85 -7.36
C ILE A 79 -49.02 -5.67 -7.20
N PHE A 80 -48.96 -6.82 -6.51
CA PHE A 80 -50.15 -7.66 -6.27
C PHE A 80 -51.22 -6.95 -5.43
N ILE A 81 -50.80 -6.20 -4.41
CA ILE A 81 -51.71 -5.39 -3.58
C ILE A 81 -52.34 -4.26 -4.42
N LYS A 82 -51.54 -3.51 -5.19
CA LYS A 82 -52.02 -2.38 -6.01
C LYS A 82 -52.89 -2.82 -7.18
N GLY A 83 -52.63 -3.99 -7.74
CA GLY A 83 -53.35 -4.53 -8.87
C GLY A 83 -54.75 -5.10 -8.54
N ASN A 84 -55.16 -5.09 -7.26
CA ASN A 84 -56.44 -5.65 -6.80
C ASN A 84 -56.66 -7.13 -7.18
N TYR A 85 -55.59 -7.87 -7.46
CA TYR A 85 -55.65 -9.28 -7.88
C TYR A 85 -55.87 -10.26 -6.71
N ILE A 86 -56.05 -9.77 -5.48
CA ILE A 86 -56.11 -10.57 -4.24
C ILE A 86 -57.38 -10.24 -3.44
N GLN A 87 -58.03 -11.29 -2.91
CA GLN A 87 -59.20 -11.18 -2.03
C GLN A 87 -58.87 -10.36 -0.77
N GLN A 88 -59.80 -9.51 -0.32
CA GLN A 88 -59.58 -8.60 0.83
C GLN A 88 -59.16 -9.31 2.12
N ASP A 89 -59.52 -10.59 2.29
CA ASP A 89 -59.17 -11.41 3.46
C ASP A 89 -57.65 -11.69 3.58
N LYS A 90 -56.93 -11.74 2.46
CA LYS A 90 -55.48 -12.03 2.40
C LYS A 90 -54.60 -10.78 2.44
N LEU A 91 -55.17 -9.58 2.35
CA LEU A 91 -54.43 -8.32 2.44
C LEU A 91 -53.71 -8.16 3.79
N SER A 92 -54.34 -8.59 4.88
CA SER A 92 -53.73 -8.57 6.22
C SER A 92 -52.49 -9.46 6.30
N SER A 93 -52.55 -10.65 5.68
CA SER A 93 -51.42 -11.60 5.62
C SER A 93 -50.25 -11.02 4.82
N LEU A 94 -50.50 -10.39 3.68
CA LEU A 94 -49.45 -9.76 2.86
C LEU A 94 -48.79 -8.57 3.57
N ASN A 95 -49.57 -7.73 4.25
CA ASN A 95 -49.03 -6.63 5.06
C ASN A 95 -48.15 -7.14 6.21
N SER A 96 -48.52 -8.27 6.82
CA SER A 96 -47.69 -8.89 7.86
C SER A 96 -46.35 -9.43 7.34
N MET A 97 -46.29 -9.83 6.05
CA MET A 97 -45.04 -10.23 5.39
C MET A 97 -44.15 -9.04 5.00
N LEU A 98 -44.75 -7.87 4.69
CA LEU A 98 -44.00 -6.67 4.31
C LEU A 98 -43.22 -6.03 5.48
N ALA A 99 -43.76 -6.07 6.68
CA ALA A 99 -43.12 -5.48 7.87
C ALA A 99 -41.69 -6.03 8.16
N PRO A 100 -41.47 -7.36 8.26
CA PRO A 100 -40.13 -7.90 8.48
C PRO A 100 -39.19 -7.65 7.29
N ILE A 101 -39.71 -7.65 6.05
CA ILE A 101 -38.92 -7.35 4.85
C ILE A 101 -38.37 -5.92 4.92
N ASN A 102 -39.22 -4.94 5.21
CA ASN A 102 -38.82 -3.53 5.31
C ASN A 102 -37.80 -3.30 6.44
N SER A 103 -38.02 -3.90 7.60
CA SER A 103 -37.06 -3.83 8.72
C SER A 103 -35.68 -4.41 8.35
N ARG A 104 -35.67 -5.50 7.58
CA ARG A 104 -34.43 -6.14 7.13
C ARG A 104 -33.69 -5.32 6.06
N ILE A 105 -34.43 -4.70 5.14
CA ILE A 105 -33.87 -3.75 4.15
C ILE A 105 -33.19 -2.58 4.88
N GLU A 106 -33.83 -2.00 5.89
CA GLU A 106 -33.26 -0.90 6.68
C GLU A 106 -32.00 -1.35 7.45
N SER A 107 -32.00 -2.56 7.99
CA SER A 107 -30.82 -3.12 8.66
C SER A 107 -29.65 -3.26 7.68
N TYR A 108 -29.88 -3.82 6.49
CA TYR A 108 -28.84 -3.97 5.47
C TYR A 108 -28.31 -2.63 4.95
N SER A 109 -29.15 -1.59 4.85
CA SER A 109 -28.68 -0.26 4.44
C SER A 109 -27.72 0.35 5.47
N LYS A 110 -28.00 0.19 6.77
CA LYS A 110 -27.12 0.61 7.86
C LYS A 110 -25.80 -0.18 7.87
N GLU A 111 -25.87 -1.50 7.73
CA GLU A 111 -24.70 -2.37 7.62
C GLU A 111 -23.79 -2.01 6.44
N LYS A 112 -24.37 -1.77 5.26
CA LYS A 112 -23.63 -1.34 4.05
C LYS A 112 -22.91 -0.01 4.27
N ARG A 113 -23.57 0.94 4.94
CA ARG A 113 -22.98 2.23 5.26
C ARG A 113 -21.80 2.10 6.23
N GLU A 114 -21.91 1.22 7.22
CA GLU A 114 -20.82 0.91 8.14
C GLU A 114 -19.62 0.27 7.42
N LEU A 115 -19.85 -0.66 6.49
CA LEU A 115 -18.80 -1.25 5.67
C LEU A 115 -18.08 -0.23 4.77
N LEU A 116 -18.80 0.75 4.24
CA LEU A 116 -18.21 1.73 3.30
C LEU A 116 -17.44 2.83 4.02
N LEU A 117 -18.03 3.41 5.08
CA LEU A 117 -17.48 4.55 5.81
C LEU A 117 -16.59 4.15 7.00
N GLY A 118 -16.81 2.97 7.59
CA GLY A 118 -16.14 2.50 8.80
C GLY A 118 -16.87 2.94 10.08
N SER A 119 -16.82 2.10 11.12
CA SER A 119 -17.54 2.28 12.39
C SER A 119 -17.26 3.62 13.09
N LYS A 120 -16.08 4.22 12.86
CA LYS A 120 -15.69 5.52 13.40
C LYS A 120 -16.46 6.67 12.78
N ALA A 121 -16.79 6.58 11.49
CA ALA A 121 -17.49 7.62 10.75
C ALA A 121 -19.03 7.53 10.89
N VAL A 122 -19.57 6.34 11.17
CA VAL A 122 -21.02 6.11 11.27
C VAL A 122 -21.62 6.53 12.62
N GLY A 123 -20.81 6.58 13.69
CA GLY A 123 -21.27 6.84 15.06
C GLY A 123 -21.88 5.61 15.75
N LYS A 124 -21.81 5.58 17.09
CA LYS A 124 -22.25 4.44 17.93
C LYS A 124 -23.71 4.06 17.73
N GLU A 125 -24.55 5.04 17.39
CA GLU A 125 -25.98 4.84 17.11
C GLU A 125 -26.28 4.05 15.83
N ASN A 126 -25.28 3.81 14.98
CA ASN A 126 -25.42 3.12 13.70
C ASN A 126 -24.56 1.87 13.58
N TRP A 127 -24.02 1.36 14.69
CA TRP A 127 -23.30 0.10 14.71
C TRP A 127 -24.29 -1.05 14.57
N VAL A 128 -24.14 -1.83 13.51
CA VAL A 128 -25.04 -2.95 13.22
C VAL A 128 -24.25 -4.24 13.04
N GLN A 129 -22.99 -4.15 12.63
CA GLN A 129 -22.14 -5.33 12.48
C GLN A 129 -21.18 -5.54 13.65
N GLU A 130 -21.12 -6.80 14.06
CA GLU A 130 -20.16 -7.32 15.00
C GLU A 130 -18.97 -7.90 14.23
N LYS A 131 -17.75 -7.56 14.64
CA LYS A 131 -16.52 -8.20 14.15
C LYS A 131 -15.84 -8.88 15.34
N ASN A 132 -15.78 -10.21 15.33
CA ASN A 132 -15.15 -11.05 16.37
C ASN A 132 -15.69 -10.83 17.80
N GLY A 133 -17.00 -10.61 17.98
CA GLY A 133 -17.57 -10.41 19.32
C GLY A 133 -17.79 -8.95 19.71
N GLU A 134 -17.31 -7.99 18.91
CA GLU A 134 -17.30 -6.57 19.28
C GLU A 134 -17.85 -5.66 18.16
N TYR A 135 -18.72 -4.74 18.55
CA TYR A 135 -19.22 -3.67 17.69
C TYR A 135 -18.22 -2.51 17.60
N GLY A 136 -18.24 -1.79 16.48
CA GLY A 136 -17.50 -0.54 16.35
C GLY A 136 -16.03 -0.67 15.89
N LYS A 137 -15.58 -1.87 15.55
CA LYS A 137 -14.20 -2.16 15.10
C LYS A 137 -14.05 -2.29 13.58
N ILE A 138 -15.06 -1.94 12.79
CA ILE A 138 -15.03 -2.12 11.35
C ILE A 138 -14.30 -0.93 10.71
N ILE A 139 -13.21 -1.24 10.00
CA ILE A 139 -12.49 -0.27 9.18
C ILE A 139 -13.19 -0.23 7.82
N GLY A 140 -13.60 0.97 7.41
CA GLY A 140 -14.35 1.15 6.18
C GLY A 140 -13.51 0.96 4.93
N ALA A 141 -14.15 0.63 3.81
CA ALA A 141 -13.48 0.53 2.51
C ALA A 141 -12.73 1.83 2.13
N LEU A 142 -13.33 3.00 2.42
CA LEU A 142 -12.71 4.30 2.14
C LEU A 142 -11.53 4.63 3.10
N GLU A 143 -11.57 4.13 4.33
CA GLU A 143 -10.46 4.27 5.28
C GLU A 143 -9.26 3.42 4.83
N TRP A 144 -9.53 2.20 4.37
CA TRP A 144 -8.53 1.34 3.76
C TRP A 144 -7.95 1.98 2.49
N GLU A 145 -8.78 2.55 1.62
CA GLU A 145 -8.32 3.23 0.42
C GLU A 145 -7.35 4.37 0.72
N LYS A 146 -7.69 5.25 1.68
CA LYS A 146 -6.77 6.32 2.13
C LYS A 146 -5.45 5.77 2.67
N THR A 147 -5.51 4.67 3.42
CA THR A 147 -4.33 4.02 3.98
C THR A 147 -3.45 3.43 2.89
N ILE A 148 -4.04 2.71 1.92
CA ILE A 148 -3.35 2.14 0.76
C ILE A 148 -2.70 3.23 -0.09
N GLN A 149 -3.38 4.35 -0.33
CA GLN A 149 -2.83 5.46 -1.10
C GLN A 149 -1.59 6.07 -0.40
N ARG A 150 -1.66 6.28 0.92
CA ARG A 150 -0.48 6.75 1.69
C ARG A 150 0.67 5.76 1.65
N LEU A 151 0.39 4.47 1.81
CA LEU A 151 1.40 3.41 1.69
C LEU A 151 2.03 3.38 0.30
N GLY A 152 1.24 3.56 -0.75
CA GLY A 152 1.71 3.65 -2.13
C GLY A 152 2.62 4.85 -2.38
N GLN A 153 2.28 6.02 -1.82
CA GLN A 153 3.15 7.21 -1.91
C GLN A 153 4.48 7.01 -1.19
N ALA A 154 4.48 6.34 -0.04
CA ALA A 154 5.70 6.00 0.68
C ALA A 154 6.55 4.99 -0.09
N GLY A 155 5.94 3.89 -0.57
CA GLY A 155 6.59 2.89 -1.40
C GLY A 155 7.25 3.49 -2.64
N GLY A 156 6.55 4.37 -3.36
CA GLY A 156 7.10 5.02 -4.55
C GLY A 156 8.36 5.86 -4.29
N LYS A 157 8.54 6.42 -3.09
CA LYS A 157 9.79 7.11 -2.71
C LYS A 157 10.94 6.12 -2.50
N PHE A 158 10.66 4.95 -1.92
CA PHE A 158 11.65 3.89 -1.78
C PHE A 158 12.06 3.31 -3.13
N ASP A 159 11.13 3.12 -4.07
CA ASP A 159 11.43 2.64 -5.41
C ASP A 159 12.40 3.58 -6.15
N ILE A 160 12.15 4.89 -6.07
CA ILE A 160 13.04 5.91 -6.64
C ILE A 160 14.40 5.89 -5.96
N ALA A 161 14.45 5.76 -4.64
CA ALA A 161 15.71 5.67 -3.90
C ALA A 161 16.54 4.44 -4.30
N VAL A 162 15.89 3.27 -4.42
CA VAL A 162 16.50 2.02 -4.89
C VAL A 162 17.09 2.20 -6.29
N LEU A 163 16.32 2.76 -7.24
CA LEU A 163 16.79 3.01 -8.61
C LEU A 163 18.08 3.84 -8.64
N PHE A 164 18.12 4.96 -7.90
CA PHE A 164 19.31 5.81 -7.86
C PHE A 164 20.51 5.14 -7.21
N LEU A 165 20.29 4.34 -6.16
CA LEU A 165 21.35 3.59 -5.49
C LEU A 165 21.88 2.44 -6.36
N GLU A 166 21.02 1.74 -7.11
CA GLU A 166 21.46 0.73 -8.08
C GLU A 166 22.30 1.35 -9.20
N LEU A 167 21.84 2.47 -9.77
CA LEU A 167 22.59 3.20 -10.80
C LEU A 167 23.93 3.71 -10.26
N CYS A 168 23.96 4.18 -9.02
CA CYS A 168 25.19 4.55 -8.31
C CYS A 168 26.17 3.37 -8.27
N LEU A 169 25.73 2.17 -7.87
CA LEU A 169 26.60 0.99 -7.81
C LEU A 169 27.11 0.56 -9.18
N VAL A 170 26.26 0.61 -10.22
CA VAL A 170 26.66 0.29 -11.60
C VAL A 170 27.74 1.26 -12.09
N ILE A 171 27.55 2.57 -11.89
CA ILE A 171 28.52 3.59 -12.29
C ILE A 171 29.83 3.46 -11.50
N GLY A 172 29.73 3.17 -10.19
CA GLY A 172 30.89 2.95 -9.35
C GLY A 172 31.69 1.71 -9.76
N ALA A 173 31.03 0.62 -10.13
CA ALA A 173 31.68 -0.58 -10.66
C ALA A 173 32.41 -0.30 -11.99
N ILE A 174 31.78 0.46 -12.90
CA ILE A 174 32.41 0.89 -14.16
C ILE A 174 33.65 1.75 -13.89
N SER A 175 33.59 2.61 -12.87
CA SER A 175 34.72 3.47 -12.50
C SER A 175 35.97 2.69 -12.08
N LEU A 176 35.81 1.49 -11.50
CA LEU A 176 36.91 0.61 -11.12
C LEU A 176 37.58 -0.07 -12.32
N VAL A 177 36.80 -0.40 -13.37
CA VAL A 177 37.31 -1.10 -14.57
C VAL A 177 38.01 -0.13 -15.53
N MET A 178 37.73 1.16 -15.43
CA MET A 178 38.17 2.15 -16.40
C MET A 178 39.61 2.62 -16.15
N HIS A 179 40.44 2.50 -17.19
CA HIS A 179 41.87 2.80 -17.14
C HIS A 179 42.20 4.29 -17.35
N ASN A 180 41.26 5.09 -17.88
CA ASN A 180 41.47 6.51 -18.16
C ASN A 180 41.21 7.37 -16.91
N GLU A 181 42.25 8.02 -16.37
CA GLU A 181 42.18 8.79 -15.11
C GLU A 181 41.09 9.88 -15.11
N ARG A 182 40.87 10.60 -16.23
CA ARG A 182 39.87 11.67 -16.29
C ARG A 182 38.44 11.15 -16.21
N LEU A 183 38.13 10.13 -17.02
CA LEU A 183 36.81 9.52 -17.02
C LEU A 183 36.53 8.84 -15.67
N ARG A 184 37.55 8.21 -15.07
CA ARG A 184 37.44 7.57 -13.76
C ARG A 184 37.01 8.53 -12.66
N ILE A 185 37.57 9.75 -12.64
CA ILE A 185 37.16 10.80 -11.69
C ILE A 185 35.72 11.27 -11.96
N ILE A 186 35.33 11.45 -13.22
CA ILE A 186 33.96 11.86 -13.59
C ILE A 186 32.93 10.82 -13.13
N PHE A 187 33.21 9.54 -13.34
CA PHE A 187 32.31 8.46 -12.94
C PHE A 187 32.22 8.34 -11.41
N ILE A 188 33.32 8.54 -10.67
CA ILE A 188 33.24 8.62 -9.20
C ILE A 188 32.41 9.81 -8.74
N ALA A 189 32.59 10.98 -9.35
CA ALA A 189 31.77 12.15 -9.02
C ALA A 189 30.28 11.86 -9.29
N ALA A 190 29.96 11.22 -10.42
CA ALA A 190 28.59 10.81 -10.76
C ALA A 190 28.03 9.74 -9.80
N MET A 191 28.84 8.77 -9.38
CA MET A 191 28.46 7.77 -8.38
C MET A 191 28.06 8.47 -7.06
N ILE A 192 28.89 9.39 -6.57
CA ILE A 192 28.62 10.09 -5.31
C ILE A 192 27.35 10.95 -5.42
N THR A 193 27.15 11.68 -6.51
CA THR A 193 25.96 12.52 -6.67
C THR A 193 24.68 11.69 -6.74
N LEU A 194 24.65 10.60 -7.49
CA LEU A 194 23.50 9.71 -7.58
C LEU A 194 23.25 8.98 -6.25
N GLY A 195 24.30 8.53 -5.57
CA GLY A 195 24.20 7.92 -4.26
C GLY A 195 23.61 8.87 -3.20
N LEU A 196 24.01 10.15 -3.22
CA LEU A 196 23.43 11.18 -2.36
C LEU A 196 21.96 11.45 -2.69
N ILE A 197 21.60 11.54 -3.98
CA ILE A 197 20.20 11.70 -4.40
C ILE A 197 19.35 10.52 -3.92
N GLY A 198 19.81 9.29 -4.14
CA GLY A 198 19.15 8.08 -3.67
C GLY A 198 18.99 8.06 -2.14
N MET A 199 20.02 8.45 -1.41
CA MET A 199 19.98 8.57 0.05
C MET A 199 18.94 9.60 0.53
N LEU A 200 18.84 10.76 -0.13
CA LEU A 200 17.84 11.77 0.22
C LEU A 200 16.41 11.25 0.04
N TYR A 201 16.12 10.56 -1.07
CA TYR A 201 14.82 9.93 -1.28
C TYR A 201 14.55 8.79 -0.29
N GLY A 202 15.56 7.99 0.03
CA GLY A 202 15.46 6.92 1.03
C GLY A 202 15.12 7.47 2.41
N ILE A 203 15.80 8.54 2.85
CA ILE A 203 15.51 9.23 4.12
C ILE A 203 14.09 9.79 4.11
N GLN A 204 13.64 10.43 3.02
CA GLN A 204 12.26 10.89 2.92
C GLN A 204 11.24 9.75 3.03
N GLY A 205 11.55 8.58 2.46
CA GLY A 205 10.77 7.37 2.63
C GLY A 205 10.70 6.93 4.10
N PHE A 206 11.85 6.90 4.79
CA PHE A 206 11.92 6.54 6.21
C PHE A 206 11.23 7.55 7.14
N ILE A 207 11.32 8.84 6.85
CA ILE A 207 10.61 9.87 7.64
C ILE A 207 9.10 9.68 7.49
N LEU A 208 8.62 9.44 6.27
CA LEU A 208 7.20 9.17 6.02
C LEU A 208 6.76 7.83 6.64
N ALA A 209 7.67 6.86 6.74
CA ALA A 209 7.46 5.60 7.44
C ALA A 209 7.30 5.78 8.96
N ILE A 210 8.11 6.65 9.55
CA ILE A 210 8.14 6.92 10.99
C ILE A 210 7.03 7.90 11.40
N SER A 211 6.62 8.82 10.53
CA SER A 211 5.51 9.76 10.77
C SER A 211 4.12 9.11 10.69
N ARG A 212 4.05 7.79 10.84
CA ARG A 212 2.84 6.98 10.78
C ARG A 212 2.21 6.83 12.16
#